data_AF-A0A212ESD5-F1
#
_entry.id   AF-A0A212ESD5-F1
#
_cell.length_a   1.000
_cell.length_b   1.000
_cell.length_c   1.000
_cell.angle_alpha   90.00
_cell.angle_beta   90.00
_cell.angle_gamma   90.00
#
_symmetry.space_group_name_H-M   'P 1'
#
loop_
_entity.id
_entity.type
_entity.pdbx_description
1 polymer ?
#
loop_
_entity_poly.entity_id
_entity_poly.type
_entity_poly.pdbx_seq_one_letter_code
_entity_poly.pdbx_strand_id
1 'polypeptide(L)'
;MAEVEEKVIMTPKSKTANSTVLIVERKIAEAEPSDKIHVAGGDHTGIIINKEKVYENGVTEPCQAQLEFSVYLVSANTGSHTREARGLKFWFKPELSLDDCAHEAQAFFRELVSPQDFPKDYVGFIKKIIKLMQNKYHKLKLLEIELRQEGACDPPPAFIEDNLANQTLISEQRVLDMIENAYPNPLSVDHFVAAGKWSKADVKDALESLEEKGLTRLMSDGVYVRQHSIDTQVVKQMPTLSSARQPTIAIVTALYCEKQAVDAMMDNQETYVRYTTVGESNVYTLGTIGSHRVVTTKLPSVGRTREAMTAAGNSTTRLLGIFQKVEYVLLVGVGGGVPHYTDYTKHVRLGDVVVSTPAQDLPDKYVYIFCEKAQRNDKGGWDYEVKPYKPADYLLQNIALRLAQSNAEWSNYVVEGLNRLKGVPGRWEPPEGATDRLCVDVGGGAFIEVAHPSPQGDTMRAARIHCAPVAGGRAVAAAGEARAAFASHARALAYDCELDAVLDSVVGNRKDCFISIRGISDYRDGTRGKEWQPHAALAAAAVMKSIITAMDPPEECH
;
A
#
# COMPACT_ATOMS: atom_id res chain seq x y z
N MET A 1 -2.77 -46.13 -22.70
CA MET A 1 -1.63 -45.88 -21.80
C MET A 1 -2.23 -45.56 -20.44
N ALA A 2 -1.96 -46.35 -19.42
CA ALA A 2 -2.43 -46.04 -18.06
C ALA A 2 -1.74 -44.75 -17.59
N GLU A 3 -2.50 -43.76 -17.16
CA GLU A 3 -1.95 -42.58 -16.48
C GLU A 3 -1.23 -43.07 -15.22
N VAL A 4 0.08 -42.86 -15.15
CA VAL A 4 0.88 -43.20 -13.99
C VAL A 4 0.54 -42.19 -12.89
N GLU A 5 -0.20 -42.63 -11.87
CA GLU A 5 -0.69 -41.77 -10.80
C GLU A 5 0.46 -41.31 -9.87
N GLU A 6 0.83 -40.04 -9.95
CA GLU A 6 1.81 -39.42 -9.04
C GLU A 6 1.21 -39.29 -7.63
N LYS A 7 1.91 -39.83 -6.62
CA LYS A 7 1.51 -39.69 -5.21
C LYS A 7 2.32 -38.59 -4.52
N VAL A 8 1.70 -37.89 -3.58
CA VAL A 8 2.36 -36.88 -2.74
C VAL A 8 2.91 -37.56 -1.48
N ILE A 9 4.24 -37.48 -1.31
CA ILE A 9 4.97 -38.14 -0.23
C ILE A 9 5.62 -37.09 0.66
N MET A 10 5.49 -37.27 1.97
CA MET A 10 6.20 -36.47 2.97
C MET A 10 7.35 -37.27 3.58
N THR A 11 8.55 -36.69 3.57
CA THR A 11 9.78 -37.29 4.13
C THR A 11 10.48 -36.29 5.05
N PRO A 12 10.79 -36.65 6.32
CA PRO A 12 11.64 -35.82 7.17
C PRO A 12 13.07 -35.72 6.61
N LYS A 13 13.60 -34.50 6.51
CA LYS A 13 14.99 -34.26 6.05
C LYS A 13 15.96 -34.08 7.21
N SER A 14 15.59 -33.30 8.22
CA SER A 14 16.41 -33.12 9.42
C SER A 14 15.57 -32.66 10.60
N LYS A 15 15.97 -33.05 11.81
CA LYS A 15 15.36 -32.58 13.05
C LYS A 15 16.46 -32.26 14.05
N THR A 16 16.54 -31.02 14.49
CA THR A 16 17.38 -30.55 15.60
C THR A 16 16.49 -30.20 16.79
N ALA A 17 17.10 -29.74 17.90
CA ALA A 17 16.33 -29.29 19.07
C ALA A 17 15.38 -28.13 18.73
N ASN A 18 15.78 -27.25 17.80
CA ASN A 18 15.08 -25.99 17.50
C ASN A 18 14.60 -25.88 16.05
N SER A 19 14.88 -26.85 15.18
CA SER A 19 14.48 -26.81 13.77
C SER A 19 14.00 -28.18 13.26
N THR A 20 12.92 -28.18 12.50
CA THR A 20 12.43 -29.36 11.77
C THR A 20 12.32 -29.02 10.29
N VAL A 21 12.94 -29.84 9.45
CA VAL A 21 12.89 -29.71 7.98
C VAL A 21 12.16 -30.91 7.39
N LEU A 22 11.11 -30.64 6.63
CA LEU A 22 10.32 -31.63 5.92
C LEU A 22 10.40 -31.40 4.41
N ILE A 23 10.36 -32.49 3.65
CA ILE A 23 10.21 -32.46 2.20
C ILE A 23 8.86 -33.08 1.84
N VAL A 24 8.07 -32.36 1.05
CA VAL A 24 6.83 -32.84 0.45
C VAL A 24 7.04 -32.87 -1.07
N GLU A 25 7.01 -34.04 -1.69
CA GLU A 25 7.35 -34.21 -3.10
C GLU A 25 6.35 -35.10 -3.83
N ARG A 26 6.24 -34.93 -5.16
CA ARG A 26 5.54 -35.87 -6.04
C ARG A 26 6.48 -36.96 -6.48
N LYS A 27 6.07 -38.21 -6.31
CA LYS A 27 6.78 -39.38 -6.83
C LYS A 27 5.80 -40.35 -7.48
N ILE A 28 6.27 -40.94 -8.57
CA ILE A 28 5.67 -42.15 -9.13
C ILE A 28 6.03 -43.27 -8.16
N ALA A 29 5.05 -43.75 -7.38
CA ALA A 29 5.29 -44.76 -6.37
C ALA A 29 4.36 -45.97 -6.56
N GLU A 30 4.94 -47.13 -6.87
CA GLU A 30 4.37 -48.43 -6.54
C GLU A 30 4.50 -48.62 -5.02
N ALA A 31 3.54 -48.10 -4.24
CA ALA A 31 3.61 -48.17 -2.78
C ALA A 31 2.59 -49.19 -2.25
N GLU A 32 3.05 -50.41 -1.97
CA GLU A 32 2.36 -51.34 -1.08
C GLU A 32 2.54 -50.87 0.39
N PRO A 33 1.50 -51.00 1.23
CA PRO A 33 1.62 -50.68 2.66
C PRO A 33 2.65 -51.60 3.33
N SER A 34 3.67 -51.03 3.95
CA SER A 34 4.66 -51.73 4.78
C SER A 34 4.86 -50.96 6.09
N ASP A 35 5.52 -51.57 7.10
CA ASP A 35 5.85 -50.92 8.38
C ASP A 35 6.62 -49.59 8.22
N LYS A 36 7.25 -49.38 7.05
CA LYS A 36 8.10 -48.21 6.73
C LYS A 36 7.32 -47.04 6.12
N ILE A 37 6.10 -47.30 5.63
CA ILE A 37 5.29 -46.36 4.86
C ILE A 37 3.89 -46.30 5.47
N HIS A 38 3.56 -45.17 6.11
CA HIS A 38 2.20 -44.96 6.60
C HIS A 38 1.34 -44.31 5.52
N VAL A 39 0.31 -45.04 5.05
CA VAL A 39 -0.76 -44.51 4.21
C VAL A 39 -1.92 -44.13 5.12
N ALA A 40 -2.25 -42.84 5.18
CA ALA A 40 -3.38 -42.40 5.99
C ALA A 40 -4.72 -42.83 5.33
N GLY A 41 -5.73 -43.20 6.13
CA GLY A 41 -7.07 -43.57 5.68
C GLY A 41 -8.15 -42.51 5.96
N GLY A 42 -9.37 -42.71 5.47
CA GLY A 42 -10.51 -41.80 5.66
C GLY A 42 -10.38 -40.50 4.85
N ASP A 43 -10.69 -39.35 5.46
CA ASP A 43 -10.54 -37.99 4.85
C ASP A 43 -9.07 -37.58 4.57
N HIS A 44 -8.14 -38.52 4.78
CA HIS A 44 -6.69 -38.37 4.63
C HIS A 44 -6.10 -39.41 3.67
N THR A 45 -6.95 -40.12 2.92
CA THR A 45 -6.54 -41.08 1.89
C THR A 45 -5.59 -40.42 0.89
N GLY A 46 -4.44 -41.05 0.63
CA GLY A 46 -3.43 -40.58 -0.33
C GLY A 46 -2.19 -39.91 0.28
N ILE A 47 -2.16 -39.66 1.61
CA ILE A 47 -0.97 -39.14 2.30
C ILE A 47 -0.03 -40.30 2.63
N ILE A 48 1.20 -40.24 2.09
CA ILE A 48 2.26 -41.21 2.35
C ILE A 48 3.33 -40.56 3.23
N ILE A 49 3.53 -41.09 4.44
CA ILE A 49 4.58 -40.63 5.37
C ILE A 49 5.68 -41.69 5.44
N ASN A 50 6.89 -41.33 5.02
CA ASN A 50 8.07 -42.17 5.17
C ASN A 50 8.71 -41.91 6.54
N LYS A 51 8.66 -42.89 7.45
CA LYS A 51 9.07 -42.71 8.85
C LYS A 51 10.56 -42.99 9.12
N GLU A 52 11.25 -43.70 8.23
CA GLU A 52 12.61 -44.21 8.49
C GLU A 52 13.69 -43.67 7.53
N LYS A 53 13.35 -43.15 6.34
CA LYS A 53 14.36 -42.58 5.44
C LYS A 53 14.60 -41.09 5.72
N VAL A 54 15.85 -40.76 6.06
CA VAL A 54 16.37 -39.39 5.90
C VAL A 54 16.49 -39.11 4.40
N TYR A 55 16.09 -37.91 3.97
CA TYR A 55 16.17 -37.52 2.56
C TYR A 55 17.65 -37.46 2.09
N GLU A 56 18.14 -38.52 1.43
CA GLU A 56 19.56 -38.68 1.05
C GLU A 56 19.97 -37.90 -0.22
N ASN A 57 19.04 -37.73 -1.18
CA ASN A 57 19.32 -37.04 -2.45
C ASN A 57 18.87 -35.58 -2.40
N GLY A 58 19.69 -34.72 -1.80
CA GLY A 58 19.49 -33.27 -1.83
C GLY A 58 19.14 -32.77 -3.24
N VAL A 59 18.14 -31.90 -3.36
CA VAL A 59 17.86 -31.22 -4.63
C VAL A 59 19.09 -30.36 -4.96
N THR A 60 19.79 -30.70 -6.03
CA THR A 60 21.02 -29.99 -6.47
C THR A 60 20.69 -28.68 -7.18
N GLU A 61 19.47 -28.56 -7.71
CA GLU A 61 18.98 -27.36 -8.38
C GLU A 61 18.46 -26.33 -7.36
N PRO A 62 18.72 -25.02 -7.57
CA PRO A 62 18.16 -23.98 -6.73
C PRO A 62 16.63 -23.97 -6.81
N CYS A 63 15.95 -23.66 -5.70
CA CYS A 63 14.50 -23.45 -5.71
C CYS A 63 14.12 -22.28 -6.63
N GLN A 64 13.01 -22.39 -7.35
CA GLN A 64 12.53 -21.28 -8.21
C GLN A 64 11.79 -20.20 -7.42
N ALA A 65 11.26 -20.51 -6.25
CA ALA A 65 10.67 -19.53 -5.34
C ALA A 65 10.90 -19.91 -3.88
N GLN A 66 10.94 -18.92 -3.00
CA GLN A 66 11.00 -19.12 -1.55
C GLN A 66 10.27 -18.00 -0.82
N LEU A 67 9.77 -18.29 0.37
CA LEU A 67 9.21 -17.31 1.29
C LEU A 67 9.45 -17.76 2.73
N GLU A 68 9.47 -16.79 3.65
CA GLU A 68 9.58 -17.04 5.08
C GLU A 68 8.52 -16.21 5.81
N PHE A 69 7.94 -16.77 6.87
CA PHE A 69 6.99 -16.05 7.71
C PHE A 69 7.04 -16.55 9.15
N SER A 70 6.75 -15.69 10.10
CA SER A 70 6.72 -15.98 11.52
C SER A 70 5.29 -16.10 12.02
N VAL A 71 5.07 -17.08 12.90
CA VAL A 71 3.80 -17.28 13.61
C VAL A 71 4.01 -17.08 15.11
N TYR A 72 2.97 -16.55 15.77
CA TYR A 72 2.92 -16.42 17.23
C TYR A 72 2.11 -17.57 17.80
N LEU A 73 2.76 -18.45 18.57
CA LEU A 73 2.14 -19.60 19.20
C LEU A 73 1.84 -19.30 20.66
N VAL A 74 0.61 -19.61 21.08
CA VAL A 74 0.17 -19.50 22.48
C VAL A 74 0.06 -20.90 23.06
N SER A 75 0.81 -21.17 24.13
CA SER A 75 0.69 -22.43 24.86
C SER A 75 -0.65 -22.50 25.59
N ALA A 76 -1.46 -23.51 25.29
CA ALA A 76 -2.75 -23.73 25.96
C ALA A 76 -2.62 -23.99 27.48
N ASN A 77 -1.47 -24.53 27.91
CA ASN A 77 -1.25 -24.93 29.30
C ASN A 77 -0.69 -23.79 30.16
N THR A 78 0.19 -22.97 29.59
CA THR A 78 0.95 -21.94 30.33
C THR A 78 0.56 -20.52 29.94
N GLY A 79 -0.19 -20.32 28.85
CA GLY A 79 -0.47 -19.00 28.28
C GLY A 79 0.76 -18.29 27.71
N SER A 80 1.93 -18.93 27.73
CA SER A 80 3.18 -18.33 27.27
C SER A 80 3.21 -18.19 25.74
N HIS A 81 3.77 -17.08 25.28
CA HIS A 81 3.94 -16.77 23.86
C HIS A 81 5.32 -17.21 23.36
N THR A 82 5.34 -17.83 22.19
CA THR A 82 6.57 -18.22 21.49
C THR A 82 6.48 -17.85 20.02
N ARG A 83 7.61 -17.55 19.39
CA ARG A 83 7.69 -17.24 17.96
C ARG A 83 8.35 -18.40 17.21
N GLU A 84 7.75 -18.77 16.08
CA GLU A 84 8.26 -19.82 15.20
C GLU A 84 8.36 -19.26 13.78
N ALA A 85 9.55 -19.31 13.19
CA ALA A 85 9.79 -18.98 11.79
C ALA A 85 9.53 -20.20 10.91
N ARG A 86 8.81 -20.00 9.82
CA ARG A 86 8.43 -21.02 8.84
C ARG A 86 8.95 -20.62 7.47
N GLY A 87 9.89 -21.40 6.93
CA GLY A 87 10.42 -21.24 5.58
C GLY A 87 9.77 -22.22 4.61
N LEU A 88 9.39 -21.74 3.43
CA LEU A 88 8.89 -22.57 2.32
C LEU A 88 9.77 -22.34 1.10
N LYS A 89 10.30 -23.41 0.51
CA LYS A 89 11.03 -23.36 -0.76
C LYS A 89 10.34 -24.26 -1.79
N PHE A 90 10.12 -23.72 -2.98
CA PHE A 90 9.28 -24.31 -4.00
C PHE A 90 10.13 -24.77 -5.20
N TRP A 91 9.89 -26.01 -5.62
CA TRP A 91 10.39 -26.56 -6.87
C TRP A 91 9.22 -26.96 -7.76
N PHE A 92 9.16 -26.39 -8.95
CA PHE A 92 8.11 -26.63 -9.93
C PHE A 92 8.57 -27.57 -11.05
N LYS A 93 7.59 -28.15 -11.75
CA LYS A 93 7.85 -28.88 -13.00
C LYS A 93 8.34 -27.91 -14.09
N PRO A 94 9.17 -28.37 -15.04
CA PRO A 94 9.85 -27.50 -16.02
C PRO A 94 8.91 -26.82 -17.02
N GLU A 95 7.61 -27.12 -17.03
CA GLU A 95 6.64 -26.48 -17.93
C GLU A 95 6.26 -25.05 -17.51
N LEU A 96 6.65 -24.60 -16.30
CA LEU A 96 6.39 -23.24 -15.80
C LEU A 96 7.56 -22.31 -16.06
N SER A 97 7.25 -21.09 -16.52
CA SER A 97 8.23 -20.00 -16.52
C SER A 97 8.55 -19.57 -15.07
N LEU A 98 9.65 -18.84 -14.86
CA LEU A 98 10.01 -18.34 -13.53
C LEU A 98 8.95 -17.38 -12.95
N ASP A 99 8.36 -16.53 -13.81
CA ASP A 99 7.26 -15.64 -13.43
C ASP A 99 6.02 -16.43 -12.97
N ASP A 100 5.67 -17.48 -13.71
CA ASP A 100 4.55 -18.33 -13.34
C ASP A 100 4.84 -19.14 -12.06
N CYS A 101 6.10 -19.54 -11.83
CA CYS A 101 6.51 -20.20 -10.58
C CYS A 101 6.28 -19.27 -9.38
N ALA A 102 6.66 -18.00 -9.49
CA ALA A 102 6.46 -17.03 -8.42
C ALA A 102 4.97 -16.76 -8.16
N HIS A 103 4.16 -16.67 -9.22
CA HIS A 103 2.70 -16.51 -9.15
C HIS A 103 2.04 -17.71 -8.48
N GLU A 104 2.38 -18.93 -8.90
CA GLU A 104 1.88 -20.18 -8.31
C GLU A 104 2.27 -20.31 -6.83
N ALA A 105 3.53 -19.97 -6.47
CA ALA A 105 3.97 -19.99 -5.07
C ALA A 105 3.23 -18.97 -4.21
N GLN A 106 2.95 -17.78 -4.74
CA GLN A 106 2.14 -16.77 -4.05
C GLN A 106 0.69 -17.22 -3.88
N ALA A 107 0.08 -17.81 -4.91
CA ALA A 107 -1.28 -18.34 -4.84
C ALA A 107 -1.37 -19.46 -3.78
N PHE A 108 -0.42 -20.40 -3.81
CA PHE A 108 -0.30 -21.46 -2.82
C PHE A 108 -0.22 -20.90 -1.40
N PHE A 109 0.64 -19.91 -1.17
CA PHE A 109 0.79 -19.29 0.14
C PHE A 109 -0.48 -18.59 0.62
N ARG A 110 -1.12 -17.78 -0.24
CA ARG A 110 -2.37 -17.07 0.09
C ARG A 110 -3.47 -18.03 0.53
N GLU A 111 -3.59 -19.17 -0.14
CA GLU A 111 -4.56 -20.20 0.22
C GLU A 111 -4.16 -20.97 1.47
N LEU A 112 -2.87 -21.25 1.65
CA LEU A 112 -2.34 -21.86 2.87
C LEU A 112 -2.68 -21.02 4.12
N VAL A 113 -2.56 -19.70 4.02
CA VAL A 113 -2.78 -18.75 5.14
C VAL A 113 -4.17 -18.11 5.16
N SER A 114 -5.10 -18.63 4.35
CA SER A 114 -6.47 -18.10 4.27
C SER A 114 -7.15 -18.03 5.66
N PRO A 115 -7.79 -16.90 6.02
CA PRO A 115 -8.44 -16.71 7.32
C PRO A 115 -9.54 -17.72 7.67
N GLN A 116 -10.18 -18.30 6.66
CA GLN A 116 -11.33 -19.19 6.84
C GLN A 116 -10.90 -20.57 7.36
N ASP A 117 -9.68 -20.98 7.05
CA ASP A 117 -9.20 -22.34 7.21
C ASP A 117 -7.71 -22.39 7.58
N PHE A 118 -7.20 -21.36 8.26
CA PHE A 118 -5.81 -21.34 8.71
C PHE A 118 -5.59 -22.37 9.83
N PRO A 119 -4.64 -23.31 9.68
CA PRO A 119 -4.41 -24.34 10.68
C PRO A 119 -3.81 -23.79 11.97
N LYS A 120 -4.43 -24.14 13.11
CA LYS A 120 -4.00 -23.69 14.45
C LYS A 120 -2.90 -24.55 15.07
N ASP A 121 -2.63 -25.71 14.49
CA ASP A 121 -1.64 -26.66 14.97
C ASP A 121 -0.67 -27.09 13.86
N TYR A 122 0.43 -27.70 14.28
CA TYR A 122 1.47 -28.17 13.39
C TYR A 122 0.96 -29.23 12.39
N VAL A 123 0.17 -30.18 12.88
CA VAL A 123 -0.34 -31.29 12.07
C VAL A 123 -1.31 -30.79 11.00
N GLY A 124 -2.22 -29.88 11.36
CA GLY A 124 -3.15 -29.24 10.43
C GLY A 124 -2.41 -28.42 9.38
N PHE A 125 -1.34 -27.72 9.75
CA PHE A 125 -0.53 -26.95 8.81
C PHE A 125 0.07 -27.84 7.72
N ILE A 126 0.72 -28.93 8.12
CA ILE A 126 1.30 -29.90 7.19
C ILE A 126 0.22 -30.62 6.37
N LYS A 127 -0.91 -31.00 6.98
CA LYS A 127 -2.05 -31.60 6.26
C LYS A 127 -2.59 -30.68 5.18
N LYS A 128 -2.73 -29.38 5.46
CA LYS A 128 -3.22 -28.40 4.48
C LYS A 128 -2.26 -28.28 3.30
N ILE A 129 -0.95 -28.21 3.55
CA ILE A 129 0.08 -28.22 2.50
C ILE A 129 -0.06 -29.44 1.58
N ILE A 130 -0.16 -30.64 2.17
CA ILE A 130 -0.25 -31.88 1.39
C ILE A 130 -1.53 -31.90 0.55
N LYS A 131 -2.67 -31.48 1.11
CA LYS A 131 -3.95 -31.40 0.38
C LYS A 131 -3.92 -30.37 -0.75
N LEU A 132 -3.34 -29.19 -0.53
CA LEU A 132 -3.19 -28.17 -1.58
C LEU A 132 -2.34 -28.69 -2.73
N MET A 133 -1.23 -29.34 -2.42
CA MET A 133 -0.42 -30.02 -3.41
C MET A 133 -1.27 -31.08 -4.13
N GLN A 134 -1.87 -32.04 -3.43
CA GLN A 134 -2.67 -33.12 -4.06
C GLN A 134 -3.76 -32.62 -5.00
N ASN A 135 -4.55 -31.61 -4.60
CA ASN A 135 -5.84 -31.31 -5.23
C ASN A 135 -5.82 -30.12 -6.20
N LYS A 136 -4.85 -29.21 -6.08
CA LYS A 136 -4.89 -27.93 -6.80
C LYS A 136 -3.57 -27.57 -7.46
N TYR A 137 -2.45 -27.70 -6.75
CA TYR A 137 -1.13 -27.26 -7.22
C TYR A 137 -0.35 -28.42 -7.86
N HIS A 138 -0.87 -28.97 -8.96
CA HIS A 138 -0.31 -30.15 -9.64
C HIS A 138 1.09 -29.92 -10.23
N LYS A 139 1.42 -28.66 -10.55
CA LYS A 139 2.72 -28.27 -11.11
C LYS A 139 3.82 -28.12 -10.04
N LEU A 140 3.45 -28.07 -8.76
CA LEU A 140 4.41 -28.11 -7.66
C LEU A 140 5.00 -29.53 -7.58
N LYS A 141 6.30 -29.64 -7.84
CA LYS A 141 7.04 -30.91 -7.85
C LYS A 141 7.53 -31.26 -6.44
N LEU A 142 8.09 -30.29 -5.75
CA LEU A 142 8.68 -30.46 -4.41
C LEU A 142 8.56 -29.17 -3.60
N LEU A 143 8.28 -29.32 -2.31
CA LEU A 143 8.21 -28.26 -1.32
C LEU A 143 9.08 -28.64 -0.12
N GLU A 144 10.08 -27.81 0.19
CA GLU A 144 10.83 -27.90 1.44
C GLU A 144 10.21 -26.96 2.46
N ILE A 145 9.95 -27.48 3.66
CA ILE A 145 9.33 -26.78 4.78
C ILE A 145 10.34 -26.78 5.91
N GLU A 146 10.81 -25.61 6.31
CA GLU A 146 11.63 -25.42 7.50
C GLU A 146 10.81 -24.77 8.60
N LEU A 147 10.90 -25.29 9.82
CA LEU A 147 10.19 -24.79 10.99
C LEU A 147 11.20 -24.59 12.10
N ARG A 148 11.44 -23.34 12.48
CA ARG A 148 12.50 -22.94 13.40
C ARG A 148 11.91 -22.22 14.61
N GLN A 149 12.15 -22.75 15.81
CA GLN A 149 11.75 -22.10 17.05
C GLN A 149 12.71 -20.96 17.37
N GLU A 150 12.18 -19.75 17.52
CA GLU A 150 12.96 -18.54 17.85
C GLU A 150 12.97 -18.26 19.36
N GLY A 151 12.09 -18.91 20.12
CA GLY A 151 12.04 -18.84 21.58
C GLY A 151 10.80 -18.12 22.11
N ALA A 152 10.85 -17.78 23.40
CA ALA A 152 9.79 -17.00 24.05
C ALA A 152 9.76 -15.59 23.46
N CYS A 153 8.56 -15.06 23.25
CA CYS A 153 8.37 -13.70 22.79
C CYS A 153 7.36 -12.98 23.67
N ASP A 154 7.37 -11.66 23.62
CA ASP A 154 6.27 -10.86 24.16
C ASP A 154 4.96 -11.21 23.41
N PRO A 155 3.79 -10.97 24.03
CA PRO A 155 2.52 -11.10 23.34
C PRO A 155 2.56 -10.34 22.01
N PRO A 156 1.99 -10.91 20.93
CA PRO A 156 2.00 -10.26 19.63
C PRO A 156 1.44 -8.85 19.78
N PRO A 157 2.07 -7.83 19.15
CA PRO A 157 1.54 -6.48 19.18
C PRO A 157 0.09 -6.53 18.69
N ALA A 158 -0.82 -5.89 19.42
CA ALA A 158 -2.21 -5.82 19.00
C ALA A 158 -2.24 -5.33 17.55
N PHE A 159 -2.89 -6.09 16.67
CA PHE A 159 -3.08 -5.67 15.28
C PHE A 159 -3.65 -4.24 15.34
N ILE A 160 -2.94 -3.27 14.78
CA ILE A 160 -3.38 -1.87 14.74
C ILE A 160 -4.54 -1.79 13.74
N GLU A 161 -5.67 -2.37 14.11
CA GLU A 161 -6.92 -1.69 13.89
C GLU A 161 -6.91 -0.52 14.86
N ASP A 162 -7.20 0.67 14.34
CA ASP A 162 -7.64 1.79 15.14
C ASP A 162 -8.85 1.32 15.95
N ASN A 163 -8.56 0.71 17.10
CA ASN A 163 -9.56 0.13 17.97
C ASN A 163 -10.49 1.29 18.35
N LEU A 164 -11.80 1.14 18.18
CA LEU A 164 -12.74 2.23 18.51
C LEU A 164 -12.55 2.72 19.96
N ALA A 165 -12.09 1.83 20.86
CA ALA A 165 -11.75 2.16 22.24
C ALA A 165 -10.53 3.10 22.36
N ASN A 166 -9.56 2.99 21.45
CA ASN A 166 -8.48 3.95 21.39
C ASN A 166 -8.98 5.29 20.86
N GLN A 167 -9.90 5.36 19.90
CA GLN A 167 -10.39 6.62 19.28
C GLN A 167 -11.02 7.62 20.27
N THR A 168 -11.49 7.17 21.43
CA THR A 168 -12.09 8.03 22.46
C THR A 168 -11.10 8.73 23.39
N LEU A 169 -9.82 8.34 23.40
CA LEU A 169 -8.79 9.04 24.19
C LEU A 169 -8.34 10.33 23.49
N ILE A 170 -8.46 11.47 24.16
CA ILE A 170 -7.94 12.72 23.62
C ILE A 170 -6.42 12.76 23.72
N SER A 171 -5.76 13.25 22.67
CA SER A 171 -4.35 13.64 22.69
C SER A 171 -4.15 14.84 21.78
N GLU A 172 -3.12 15.63 22.07
CA GLU A 172 -2.76 16.80 21.27
C GLU A 172 -2.57 16.43 19.78
N GLN A 173 -1.89 15.30 19.51
CA GLN A 173 -1.69 14.79 18.16
C GLN A 173 -3.01 14.53 17.43
N ARG A 174 -4.04 14.02 18.12
CA ARG A 174 -5.32 13.72 17.48
C ARG A 174 -6.13 14.96 17.15
N VAL A 175 -6.07 15.97 18.01
CA VAL A 175 -6.67 17.28 17.73
C VAL A 175 -5.98 17.90 16.51
N LEU A 176 -4.64 17.81 16.44
CA LEU A 176 -3.87 18.24 15.28
C LEU A 176 -4.26 17.47 14.01
N ASP A 177 -4.33 16.14 14.06
CA ASP A 177 -4.72 15.30 12.93
C ASP A 177 -6.11 15.69 12.39
N MET A 178 -7.06 16.02 13.28
CA MET A 178 -8.40 16.48 12.88
C MET A 178 -8.35 17.81 12.13
N ILE A 179 -7.53 18.76 12.62
CA ILE A 179 -7.33 20.07 11.97
C ILE A 179 -6.65 19.90 10.61
N GLU A 180 -5.64 19.05 10.52
CA GLU A 180 -4.90 18.78 9.29
C GLU A 180 -5.77 18.07 8.25
N ASN A 181 -6.59 17.11 8.67
CA ASN A 181 -7.55 16.45 7.80
C ASN A 181 -8.65 17.38 7.29
N ALA A 182 -9.10 18.35 8.08
CA ALA A 182 -10.10 19.33 7.66
C ALA A 182 -9.53 20.49 6.84
N TYR A 183 -8.22 20.76 6.92
CA TYR A 183 -7.57 21.86 6.20
C TYR A 183 -7.98 21.88 4.71
N PRO A 184 -8.33 23.04 4.12
CA PRO A 184 -8.30 24.38 4.69
C PRO A 184 -9.57 24.81 5.44
N ASN A 185 -10.52 23.90 5.69
CA ASN A 185 -11.75 24.25 6.40
C ASN A 185 -11.47 24.51 7.89
N PRO A 186 -11.98 25.62 8.45
CA PRO A 186 -11.87 25.90 9.87
C PRO A 186 -12.82 25.01 10.69
N LEU A 187 -12.42 24.63 11.90
CA LEU A 187 -13.20 23.77 12.81
C LEU A 187 -13.57 24.51 14.09
N SER A 188 -14.82 24.37 14.54
CA SER A 188 -15.25 24.85 15.85
C SER A 188 -14.94 23.84 16.95
N VAL A 189 -14.86 24.28 18.21
CA VAL A 189 -14.70 23.40 19.38
C VAL A 189 -15.78 22.32 19.42
N ASP A 190 -17.02 22.67 19.05
CA ASP A 190 -18.15 21.74 19.08
C ASP A 190 -18.00 20.63 18.02
N HIS A 191 -17.33 20.89 16.88
CA HIS A 191 -16.98 19.84 15.92
C HIS A 191 -16.00 18.81 16.51
N PHE A 192 -14.98 19.25 17.26
CA PHE A 192 -14.04 18.33 17.93
C PHE A 192 -14.73 17.47 18.98
N VAL A 193 -15.59 18.10 19.80
CA VAL A 193 -16.37 17.40 20.83
C VAL A 193 -17.28 16.36 20.20
N ALA A 194 -17.99 16.71 19.11
CA ALA A 194 -18.90 15.79 18.43
C ALA A 194 -18.18 14.62 17.76
N ALA A 195 -17.07 14.87 17.06
CA ALA A 195 -16.36 13.85 16.30
C ALA A 195 -15.45 12.97 17.18
N GLY A 196 -14.73 13.56 18.14
CA GLY A 196 -13.84 12.85 19.06
C GLY A 196 -14.53 12.24 20.27
N LYS A 197 -15.77 12.66 20.58
CA LYS A 197 -16.50 12.33 21.82
C LYS A 197 -15.70 12.70 23.08
N TRP A 198 -15.01 13.84 23.04
CA TRP A 198 -14.16 14.35 24.12
C TRP A 198 -14.85 15.44 24.94
N SER A 199 -14.30 15.75 26.12
CA SER A 199 -14.81 16.87 26.90
C SER A 199 -14.41 18.21 26.28
N LYS A 200 -15.24 19.24 26.45
CA LYS A 200 -14.97 20.58 25.92
C LYS A 200 -13.76 21.24 26.57
N ALA A 201 -13.41 20.86 27.81
CA ALA A 201 -12.24 21.37 28.51
C ALA A 201 -10.96 20.80 27.88
N ASP A 202 -10.86 19.47 27.76
CA ASP A 202 -9.65 18.82 27.24
C ASP A 202 -9.34 19.26 25.80
N VAL A 203 -10.37 19.47 24.98
CA VAL A 203 -10.20 19.99 23.61
C VAL A 203 -9.61 21.39 23.62
N LYS A 204 -10.04 22.26 24.52
CA LYS A 204 -9.50 23.62 24.63
C LYS A 204 -8.05 23.60 25.07
N ASP A 205 -7.73 22.82 26.10
CA ASP A 205 -6.36 22.70 26.61
C ASP A 205 -5.40 22.21 25.51
N ALA A 206 -5.84 21.24 24.69
CA ALA A 206 -5.07 20.76 23.55
C ALA A 206 -4.91 21.82 22.45
N LEU A 207 -5.96 22.60 22.14
CA LEU A 207 -5.92 23.67 21.15
C LEU A 207 -5.02 24.84 21.58
N GLU A 208 -5.06 25.21 22.86
CA GLU A 208 -4.18 26.23 23.45
C GLU A 208 -2.71 25.79 23.32
N SER A 209 -2.40 24.54 23.67
CA SER A 209 -1.04 23.99 23.49
C SER A 209 -0.57 23.98 22.02
N LEU A 210 -1.46 23.66 21.09
CA LEU A 210 -1.16 23.69 19.65
C LEU A 210 -0.96 25.11 19.12
N GLU A 211 -1.67 26.10 19.66
CA GLU A 211 -1.52 27.51 19.32
C GLU A 211 -0.20 28.07 19.87
N GLU A 212 0.19 27.72 21.09
CA GLU A 212 1.51 28.05 21.67
C GLU A 212 2.67 27.50 20.82
N LYS A 213 2.49 26.31 20.22
CA LYS A 213 3.46 25.71 19.29
C LYS A 213 3.39 26.31 17.88
N GLY A 214 2.49 27.26 17.63
CA GLY A 214 2.29 27.90 16.33
C GLY A 214 1.73 26.97 15.25
N LEU A 215 1.11 25.85 15.65
CA LEU A 215 0.54 24.86 14.73
C LEU A 215 -0.90 25.21 14.33
N THR A 216 -1.63 25.87 15.20
CA THR A 216 -3.01 26.27 14.98
C THR A 216 -3.19 27.76 15.23
N ARG A 217 -4.24 28.33 14.65
CA ARG A 217 -4.62 29.73 14.85
C ARG A 217 -6.12 29.84 15.11
N LEU A 218 -6.49 30.59 16.15
CA LEU A 218 -7.87 30.99 16.39
C LEU A 218 -8.29 32.13 15.45
N MET A 219 -9.42 31.98 14.76
CA MET A 219 -10.05 33.04 13.96
C MET A 219 -11.13 33.78 14.76
N SER A 220 -11.55 34.95 14.27
CA SER A 220 -12.51 35.86 14.93
C SER A 220 -13.82 35.21 15.37
N ASP A 221 -14.23 34.14 14.70
CA ASP A 221 -15.54 33.50 14.88
C ASP A 221 -15.47 32.29 15.84
N GLY A 222 -14.37 32.13 16.59
CA GLY A 222 -14.19 31.03 17.53
C GLY A 222 -13.85 29.68 16.88
N VAL A 223 -13.38 29.72 15.62
CA VAL A 223 -12.99 28.55 14.83
C VAL A 223 -11.47 28.49 14.67
N TYR A 224 -10.93 27.28 14.67
CA TYR A 224 -9.51 27.00 14.58
C TYR A 224 -9.14 26.52 13.19
N VAL A 225 -7.99 26.96 12.69
CA VAL A 225 -7.42 26.52 11.41
C VAL A 225 -5.95 26.15 11.58
N ARG A 226 -5.46 25.24 10.73
CA ARG A 226 -4.03 24.93 10.67
C ARG A 226 -3.24 26.17 10.27
N GLN A 227 -2.26 26.57 11.09
CA GLN A 227 -1.32 27.62 10.74
C GLN A 227 -0.25 27.05 9.81
N HIS A 228 -0.27 27.49 8.56
CA HIS A 228 0.75 27.17 7.57
C HIS A 228 1.89 28.20 7.66
N SER A 229 3.15 27.74 7.59
CA SER A 229 4.34 28.57 7.81
C SER A 229 4.66 29.56 6.68
N ILE A 230 4.00 29.41 5.52
CA ILE A 230 4.22 30.23 4.33
C ILE A 230 3.29 31.45 4.36
N ASP A 231 3.80 32.61 3.96
CA ASP A 231 3.02 33.85 3.79
C ASP A 231 1.74 33.59 2.99
N THR A 232 0.63 33.44 3.72
CA THR A 232 -0.65 33.02 3.18
C THR A 232 -1.54 34.23 2.98
N GLN A 233 -1.98 34.44 1.74
CA GLN A 233 -2.87 35.54 1.38
C GLN A 233 -4.33 35.07 1.48
N VAL A 234 -5.07 35.63 2.43
CA VAL A 234 -6.51 35.37 2.55
C VAL A 234 -7.26 36.21 1.53
N VAL A 235 -7.96 35.55 0.61
CA VAL A 235 -8.66 36.21 -0.51
C VAL A 235 -10.14 35.87 -0.53
N LYS A 236 -10.98 36.84 -0.91
CA LYS A 236 -12.42 36.60 -1.15
C LYS A 236 -12.66 35.82 -2.44
N GLN A 237 -11.83 36.10 -3.45
CA GLN A 237 -11.81 35.47 -4.76
C GLN A 237 -10.36 35.40 -5.24
N MET A 238 -10.04 34.36 -6.02
CA MET A 238 -8.72 34.24 -6.62
C MET A 238 -8.41 35.44 -7.52
N PRO A 239 -7.21 36.03 -7.40
CA PRO A 239 -6.81 37.14 -8.27
C PRO A 239 -6.75 36.65 -9.71
N THR A 240 -7.10 37.54 -10.64
CA THR A 240 -6.92 37.25 -12.07
C THR A 240 -5.44 37.26 -12.39
N LEU A 241 -4.88 36.09 -12.67
CA LEU A 241 -3.49 35.94 -13.05
C LEU A 241 -3.31 36.31 -14.53
N SER A 242 -2.22 37.02 -14.83
CA SER A 242 -1.82 37.27 -16.22
C SER A 242 -1.54 35.96 -16.94
N SER A 243 -1.68 35.96 -18.26
CA SER A 243 -1.48 34.77 -19.13
C SER A 243 -0.14 34.05 -18.87
N ALA A 244 0.93 34.80 -18.57
CA ALA A 244 2.27 34.28 -18.28
C ALA A 244 2.43 33.69 -16.86
N ARG A 245 1.53 34.04 -15.93
CA ARG A 245 1.52 33.51 -14.56
C ARG A 245 0.55 32.35 -14.36
N GLN A 246 -0.21 32.00 -15.40
CA GLN A 246 -1.15 30.87 -15.36
C GLN A 246 -0.37 29.55 -15.35
N PRO A 247 -0.67 28.64 -14.41
CA PRO A 247 -0.04 27.33 -14.34
C PRO A 247 -0.55 26.40 -15.44
N THR A 248 0.32 25.52 -15.92
CA THR A 248 -0.03 24.45 -16.87
C THR A 248 -0.16 23.09 -16.20
N ILE A 249 0.32 22.96 -14.96
CA ILE A 249 0.29 21.72 -14.18
C ILE A 249 -0.50 21.95 -12.89
N ALA A 250 -1.49 21.09 -12.64
CA ALA A 250 -2.21 21.01 -11.39
C ALA A 250 -1.73 19.80 -10.58
N ILE A 251 -1.45 20.00 -9.30
CA ILE A 251 -1.08 18.95 -8.35
C ILE A 251 -2.15 18.87 -7.26
N VAL A 252 -2.76 17.70 -7.11
CA VAL A 252 -3.86 17.45 -6.16
C VAL A 252 -3.38 16.50 -5.09
N THR A 253 -3.50 16.91 -3.82
CA THR A 253 -3.16 16.11 -2.64
C THR A 253 -4.38 15.92 -1.73
N ALA A 254 -4.40 14.85 -0.93
CA ALA A 254 -5.49 14.49 -0.03
C ALA A 254 -5.18 14.81 1.44
N LEU A 255 -3.95 14.51 1.90
CA LEU A 255 -3.50 14.69 3.29
C LEU A 255 -2.64 15.95 3.43
N TYR A 256 -2.56 16.47 4.66
CA TYR A 256 -1.77 17.66 4.93
C TYR A 256 -0.26 17.43 4.76
N CYS A 257 0.26 16.28 5.19
CA CYS A 257 1.65 15.90 4.98
C CYS A 257 2.00 15.76 3.47
N GLU A 258 1.06 15.31 2.65
CA GLU A 258 1.23 15.28 1.19
C GLU A 258 1.34 16.69 0.61
N LYS A 259 0.50 17.63 1.06
CA LYS A 259 0.63 19.03 0.67
C LYS A 259 1.97 19.61 1.09
N GLN A 260 2.41 19.40 2.33
CA GLN A 260 3.70 19.88 2.81
C GLN A 260 4.87 19.31 2.00
N ALA A 261 4.82 18.01 1.67
CA ALA A 261 5.83 17.36 0.83
C ALA A 261 5.89 17.98 -0.58
N VAL A 262 4.74 18.19 -1.20
CA VAL A 262 4.64 18.79 -2.54
C VAL A 262 5.10 20.25 -2.51
N ASP A 263 4.63 21.04 -1.55
CA ASP A 263 5.01 22.45 -1.41
C ASP A 263 6.53 22.56 -1.18
N ALA A 264 7.15 21.66 -0.41
CA ALA A 264 8.60 21.64 -0.24
C ALA A 264 9.36 21.45 -1.57
N MET A 265 8.77 20.80 -2.57
CA MET A 265 9.39 20.59 -3.89
C MET A 265 9.32 21.80 -4.82
N MET A 266 8.59 22.85 -4.45
CA MET A 266 8.35 24.02 -5.28
C MET A 266 9.24 25.21 -4.91
N ASP A 267 9.49 26.05 -5.90
CA ASP A 267 10.14 27.36 -5.74
C ASP A 267 9.14 28.50 -6.02
N ASN A 268 9.48 29.72 -5.59
CA ASN A 268 8.70 30.94 -5.85
C ASN A 268 7.21 30.84 -5.46
N GLN A 269 6.95 30.43 -4.22
CA GLN A 269 5.62 30.03 -3.78
C GLN A 269 4.74 31.23 -3.38
N GLU A 270 3.49 31.21 -3.83
CA GLU A 270 2.44 32.16 -3.45
C GLU A 270 1.19 31.36 -3.04
N THR A 271 0.84 31.38 -1.75
CA THR A 271 -0.31 30.63 -1.22
C THR A 271 -1.52 31.54 -1.04
N TYR A 272 -2.63 31.17 -1.67
CA TYR A 272 -3.91 31.84 -1.56
C TYR A 272 -4.92 30.93 -0.86
N VAL A 273 -5.57 31.46 0.17
CA VAL A 273 -6.63 30.74 0.88
C VAL A 273 -7.93 31.52 0.79
N ARG A 274 -8.97 30.85 0.32
CA ARG A 274 -10.33 31.38 0.31
C ARG A 274 -11.13 30.66 1.39
N TYR A 275 -11.31 31.33 2.53
CA TYR A 275 -12.24 30.89 3.56
C TYR A 275 -13.67 31.26 3.17
N THR A 276 -14.60 30.33 3.34
CA THR A 276 -16.03 30.57 3.14
C THR A 276 -16.80 30.20 4.40
N THR A 277 -17.74 31.06 4.79
CA THR A 277 -18.68 30.78 5.90
C THR A 277 -19.73 29.73 5.53
N VAL A 278 -20.01 29.57 4.23
CA VAL A 278 -20.92 28.58 3.67
C VAL A 278 -20.25 27.93 2.46
N GLY A 279 -20.16 26.60 2.45
CA GLY A 279 -19.46 25.82 1.42
C GLY A 279 -18.00 25.55 1.76
N GLU A 280 -17.25 25.04 0.79
CA GLU A 280 -15.88 24.56 0.98
C GLU A 280 -14.84 25.68 0.83
N SER A 281 -13.96 25.76 1.82
CA SER A 281 -12.75 26.58 1.75
C SER A 281 -11.75 25.92 0.79
N ASN A 282 -10.96 26.73 0.10
CA ASN A 282 -9.98 26.23 -0.87
C ASN A 282 -8.62 26.88 -0.61
N VAL A 283 -7.55 26.11 -0.86
CA VAL A 283 -6.16 26.56 -0.75
C VAL A 283 -5.44 26.25 -2.06
N TYR A 284 -4.84 27.28 -2.65
CA TYR A 284 -4.05 27.16 -3.85
C TYR A 284 -2.65 27.71 -3.59
N THR A 285 -1.63 26.89 -3.80
CA THR A 285 -0.24 27.34 -3.77
C THR A 285 0.29 27.34 -5.20
N LEU A 286 0.59 28.51 -5.73
CA LEU A 286 1.25 28.67 -7.02
C LEU A 286 2.76 28.68 -6.83
N GLY A 287 3.50 28.20 -7.81
CA GLY A 287 4.96 28.27 -7.81
C GLY A 287 5.56 27.71 -9.08
N THR A 288 6.81 27.34 -9.00
CA THR A 288 7.58 26.77 -10.12
C THR A 288 8.24 25.45 -9.72
N ILE A 289 8.25 24.50 -10.65
CA ILE A 289 9.08 23.29 -10.57
C ILE A 289 9.83 23.19 -11.90
N GLY A 290 11.15 23.33 -11.86
CA GLY A 290 11.96 23.45 -13.09
C GLY A 290 11.48 24.63 -13.94
N SER A 291 11.24 24.38 -15.22
CA SER A 291 10.69 25.34 -16.20
C SER A 291 9.17 25.52 -16.12
N HIS A 292 8.46 24.77 -15.27
CA HIS A 292 7.01 24.71 -15.28
C HIS A 292 6.37 25.53 -14.16
N ARG A 293 5.28 26.24 -14.50
CA ARG A 293 4.38 26.86 -13.53
C ARG A 293 3.36 25.85 -13.04
N VAL A 294 3.30 25.67 -11.74
CA VAL A 294 2.44 24.67 -11.11
C VAL A 294 1.49 25.32 -10.11
N VAL A 295 0.33 24.69 -9.91
CA VAL A 295 -0.58 25.00 -8.81
C VAL A 295 -0.88 23.74 -8.01
N THR A 296 -0.83 23.86 -6.70
CA THR A 296 -1.14 22.76 -5.77
C THR A 296 -2.39 23.09 -4.99
N THR A 297 -3.19 22.06 -4.69
CA THR A 297 -4.32 22.16 -3.77
C THR A 297 -4.36 20.91 -2.91
N LYS A 298 -4.75 21.10 -1.63
CA LYS A 298 -5.17 19.98 -0.78
C LYS A 298 -6.68 19.87 -0.81
N LEU A 299 -7.19 18.68 -1.01
CA LEU A 299 -8.61 18.38 -0.95
C LEU A 299 -9.13 18.60 0.49
N PRO A 300 -10.29 19.24 0.67
CA PRO A 300 -10.83 19.57 1.99
C PRO A 300 -11.24 18.32 2.77
N SER A 301 -11.66 17.27 2.06
CA SER A 301 -12.01 15.98 2.61
C SER A 301 -11.86 14.95 1.50
N VAL A 302 -11.38 13.76 1.85
CA VAL A 302 -11.31 12.60 0.97
C VAL A 302 -11.79 11.38 1.76
N GLY A 303 -12.43 10.45 1.07
CA GLY A 303 -12.80 9.16 1.61
C GLY A 303 -14.29 8.86 1.49
N ARG A 304 -14.75 8.05 2.44
CA ARG A 304 -15.84 7.06 2.23
C ARG A 304 -17.25 7.64 2.19
N THR A 305 -17.44 8.91 2.57
CA THR A 305 -18.76 9.54 2.65
C THR A 305 -19.11 10.21 1.34
N ARG A 306 -20.41 10.27 1.02
CA ARG A 306 -20.87 10.93 -0.22
C ARG A 306 -20.48 12.40 -0.23
N GLU A 307 -20.45 13.01 0.95
CA GLU A 307 -20.03 14.37 1.19
C GLU A 307 -18.55 14.54 0.82
N ALA A 308 -17.66 13.64 1.25
CA ALA A 308 -16.24 13.69 0.94
C ALA A 308 -15.96 13.50 -0.56
N MET A 309 -16.60 12.52 -1.20
CA MET A 309 -16.50 12.32 -2.66
C MET A 309 -16.94 13.56 -3.44
N THR A 310 -18.09 14.14 -3.06
CA THR A 310 -18.63 15.35 -3.69
C THR A 310 -17.69 16.53 -3.50
N ALA A 311 -17.13 16.70 -2.30
CA ALA A 311 -16.18 17.76 -1.99
C ALA A 311 -14.89 17.65 -2.79
N ALA A 312 -14.33 16.44 -2.88
CA ALA A 312 -13.12 16.18 -3.64
C ALA A 312 -13.29 16.49 -5.15
N GLY A 313 -14.40 16.04 -5.74
CA GLY A 313 -14.73 16.33 -7.14
C GLY A 313 -14.98 17.83 -7.39
N ASN A 314 -15.76 18.49 -6.52
CA ASN A 314 -16.05 19.92 -6.64
C ASN A 314 -14.80 20.79 -6.53
N SER A 315 -13.92 20.47 -5.57
CA SER A 315 -12.64 21.17 -5.38
C SER A 315 -11.75 21.04 -6.64
N THR A 316 -11.71 19.86 -7.23
CA THR A 316 -10.96 19.59 -8.47
C THR A 316 -11.55 20.33 -9.67
N THR A 317 -12.87 20.28 -9.85
CA THR A 317 -13.56 21.02 -10.92
C THR A 317 -13.36 22.53 -10.78
N ARG A 318 -13.37 23.06 -9.55
CA ARG A 318 -13.12 24.47 -9.28
C ARG A 318 -11.68 24.87 -9.61
N LEU A 319 -10.69 24.05 -9.25
CA LEU A 319 -9.28 24.26 -9.61
C LEU A 319 -9.14 24.39 -11.14
N LEU A 320 -9.67 23.41 -11.88
CA LEU A 320 -9.57 23.38 -13.35
C LEU A 320 -10.35 24.52 -14.03
N GLY A 321 -11.43 24.99 -13.41
CA GLY A 321 -12.19 26.14 -13.90
C GLY A 321 -11.49 27.49 -13.66
N ILE A 322 -10.77 27.63 -12.54
CA ILE A 322 -9.98 28.84 -12.22
C ILE A 322 -8.72 28.91 -13.08
N PHE A 323 -8.01 27.78 -13.22
CA PHE A 323 -6.75 27.69 -13.94
C PHE A 323 -6.96 26.98 -15.29
N GLN A 324 -7.55 27.71 -16.23
CA GLN A 324 -7.99 27.15 -17.51
C GLN A 324 -6.83 26.64 -18.39
N LYS A 325 -5.61 27.15 -18.17
CA LYS A 325 -4.39 26.71 -18.87
C LYS A 325 -3.80 25.39 -18.36
N VAL A 326 -4.37 24.80 -17.31
CA VAL A 326 -3.90 23.49 -16.82
C VAL A 326 -4.16 22.44 -17.88
N GLU A 327 -3.11 21.72 -18.29
CA GLU A 327 -3.15 20.60 -19.23
C GLU A 327 -2.83 19.28 -18.53
N TYR A 328 -1.92 19.33 -17.54
CA TYR A 328 -1.43 18.17 -16.82
C TYR A 328 -1.99 18.13 -15.40
N VAL A 329 -2.55 17.00 -14.98
CA VAL A 329 -3.06 16.80 -13.60
C VAL A 329 -2.32 15.66 -12.91
N LEU A 330 -1.63 15.98 -11.82
CA LEU A 330 -0.86 15.03 -11.03
C LEU A 330 -1.57 14.80 -9.68
N LEU A 331 -1.97 13.56 -9.41
CA LEU A 331 -2.49 13.16 -8.10
C LEU A 331 -1.34 12.59 -7.28
N VAL A 332 -0.86 13.36 -6.31
CA VAL A 332 0.36 13.03 -5.55
C VAL A 332 0.00 12.82 -4.10
N GLY A 333 0.42 11.69 -3.54
CA GLY A 333 0.17 11.43 -2.14
C GLY A 333 0.69 10.09 -1.68
N VAL A 334 0.18 9.63 -0.54
CA VAL A 334 0.46 8.29 -0.04
C VAL A 334 -0.51 7.26 -0.63
N GLY A 335 -0.16 6.00 -0.52
CA GLY A 335 -0.98 4.86 -0.92
C GLY A 335 -0.57 3.58 -0.19
N GLY A 336 -1.38 2.55 -0.38
CA GLY A 336 -1.14 1.22 0.19
C GLY A 336 -0.47 0.30 -0.82
N GLY A 337 0.65 -0.31 -0.47
CA GLY A 337 1.39 -1.21 -1.34
C GLY A 337 0.70 -2.56 -1.50
N VAL A 338 0.79 -3.15 -2.70
CA VAL A 338 0.39 -4.54 -2.93
C VAL A 338 1.63 -5.43 -2.84
N PRO A 339 1.77 -6.22 -1.77
CA PRO A 339 2.95 -7.06 -1.57
C PRO A 339 2.90 -8.30 -2.48
N HIS A 340 4.06 -8.65 -3.04
CA HIS A 340 4.32 -9.96 -3.63
C HIS A 340 5.26 -10.74 -2.72
N TYR A 341 4.88 -11.92 -2.23
CA TYR A 341 5.64 -12.60 -1.16
C TYR A 341 6.90 -13.32 -1.67
N THR A 342 6.92 -13.68 -2.95
CA THR A 342 7.94 -14.54 -3.56
C THR A 342 8.74 -13.89 -4.69
N ASP A 343 8.28 -12.76 -5.24
CA ASP A 343 8.91 -12.07 -6.37
C ASP A 343 9.41 -10.71 -5.90
N TYR A 344 10.72 -10.56 -5.79
CA TYR A 344 11.36 -9.31 -5.36
C TYR A 344 11.07 -8.14 -6.32
N THR A 345 10.93 -8.40 -7.62
CA THR A 345 10.72 -7.35 -8.62
C THR A 345 9.33 -6.74 -8.52
N LYS A 346 8.32 -7.56 -8.25
CA LYS A 346 6.92 -7.14 -8.05
C LYS A 346 6.60 -6.76 -6.60
N HIS A 347 7.53 -6.99 -5.67
CA HIS A 347 7.30 -6.72 -4.25
C HIS A 347 7.46 -5.23 -3.91
N VAL A 348 6.32 -4.60 -3.65
CA VAL A 348 6.23 -3.22 -3.13
C VAL A 348 6.43 -3.22 -1.62
N ARG A 349 7.23 -2.25 -1.12
CA ARG A 349 7.50 -2.02 0.31
C ARG A 349 7.14 -0.62 0.76
N LEU A 350 7.12 -0.41 2.07
CA LEU A 350 6.99 0.94 2.63
C LEU A 350 8.18 1.81 2.21
N GLY A 351 7.89 3.06 1.85
CA GLY A 351 8.86 4.01 1.29
C GLY A 351 9.11 3.86 -0.21
N ASP A 352 8.69 2.77 -0.86
CA ASP A 352 8.66 2.72 -2.33
C ASP A 352 7.64 3.73 -2.90
N VAL A 353 7.75 4.03 -4.19
CA VAL A 353 6.79 4.87 -4.92
C VAL A 353 6.19 4.07 -6.07
N VAL A 354 4.85 4.04 -6.16
CA VAL A 354 4.13 3.46 -7.28
C VAL A 354 3.58 4.58 -8.17
N VAL A 355 3.89 4.54 -9.45
CA VAL A 355 3.41 5.49 -10.45
C VAL A 355 2.42 4.80 -11.38
N SER A 356 1.23 5.40 -11.53
CA SER A 356 0.12 4.85 -12.31
C SER A 356 0.49 4.76 -13.79
N THR A 357 0.77 3.55 -14.25
CA THR A 357 1.13 3.25 -15.65
C THR A 357 0.37 1.99 -16.10
N PRO A 358 0.11 1.81 -17.39
CA PRO A 358 -0.55 0.60 -17.86
C PRO A 358 0.31 -0.64 -17.62
N ALA A 359 -0.27 -1.73 -17.14
CA ALA A 359 0.44 -3.00 -17.14
C ALA A 359 0.66 -3.49 -18.59
N GLN A 360 1.79 -4.14 -18.84
CA GLN A 360 2.18 -4.56 -20.19
C GLN A 360 1.21 -5.56 -20.81
N ASP A 361 0.56 -6.39 -19.99
CA ASP A 361 -0.38 -7.45 -20.39
C ASP A 361 -1.84 -6.98 -20.45
N LEU A 362 -2.13 -5.70 -20.16
CA LEU A 362 -3.50 -5.17 -20.15
C LEU A 362 -3.92 -4.62 -21.53
N PRO A 363 -4.98 -5.16 -22.16
CA PRO A 363 -5.45 -4.69 -23.47
C PRO A 363 -6.03 -3.27 -23.41
N ASP A 364 -6.75 -2.92 -22.34
CA ASP A 364 -7.43 -1.62 -22.20
C ASP A 364 -6.51 -0.47 -21.77
N LYS A 365 -5.25 -0.78 -21.44
CA LYS A 365 -4.18 0.14 -21.02
C LYS A 365 -4.58 1.19 -19.97
N TYR A 366 -5.51 0.86 -19.07
CA TYR A 366 -5.85 1.77 -17.98
C TYR A 366 -4.67 1.96 -17.03
N VAL A 367 -4.54 3.16 -16.47
CA VAL A 367 -3.52 3.50 -15.46
C VAL A 367 -4.07 3.45 -14.05
N TYR A 368 -5.39 3.60 -13.93
CA TYR A 368 -6.10 3.57 -12.66
C TYR A 368 -7.42 2.83 -12.82
N ILE A 369 -7.84 2.09 -11.81
CA ILE A 369 -9.11 1.36 -11.83
C ILE A 369 -9.81 1.42 -10.48
N PHE A 370 -11.07 1.85 -10.49
CA PHE A 370 -11.91 1.89 -9.30
C PHE A 370 -12.87 0.72 -9.25
N CYS A 371 -12.95 0.03 -8.11
CA CYS A 371 -13.95 -1.01 -7.87
C CYS A 371 -15.20 -0.41 -7.19
N GLU A 372 -16.29 -0.30 -7.93
CA GLU A 372 -17.57 0.21 -7.42
C GLU A 372 -18.29 -0.87 -6.59
N LYS A 373 -18.31 -2.11 -7.09
CA LYS A 373 -18.88 -3.26 -6.39
C LYS A 373 -18.01 -4.50 -6.55
N ALA A 374 -17.95 -5.31 -5.50
CA ALA A 374 -17.34 -6.63 -5.52
C ALA A 374 -18.27 -7.61 -4.83
N GLN A 375 -18.61 -8.71 -5.51
CA GLN A 375 -19.48 -9.76 -4.98
C GLN A 375 -18.81 -11.11 -5.18
N ARG A 376 -19.00 -12.03 -4.21
CA ARG A 376 -18.56 -13.41 -4.42
C ARG A 376 -19.50 -14.09 -5.41
N ASN A 377 -18.92 -14.84 -6.35
CA ASN A 377 -19.68 -15.65 -7.29
C ASN A 377 -19.84 -17.09 -6.78
N ASP A 378 -20.76 -17.83 -7.41
CA ASP A 378 -21.08 -19.23 -7.03
C ASP A 378 -19.89 -20.19 -7.16
N LYS A 379 -18.84 -19.78 -7.88
CA LYS A 379 -17.60 -20.55 -8.07
C LYS A 379 -16.53 -20.20 -7.03
N GLY A 380 -16.84 -19.36 -6.03
CA GLY A 380 -15.92 -18.93 -4.98
C GLY A 380 -14.95 -17.81 -5.39
N GLY A 381 -15.05 -17.30 -6.62
CA GLY A 381 -14.33 -16.13 -7.11
C GLY A 381 -15.08 -14.82 -6.85
N TRP A 382 -14.68 -13.76 -7.55
CA TRP A 382 -15.25 -12.42 -7.41
C TRP A 382 -15.75 -11.89 -8.74
N ASP A 383 -16.94 -11.30 -8.72
CA ASP A 383 -17.48 -10.50 -9.81
C ASP A 383 -17.36 -9.02 -9.42
N TYR A 384 -16.79 -8.23 -10.33
CA TYR A 384 -16.48 -6.82 -10.09
C TYR A 384 -17.27 -5.90 -11.04
N GLU A 385 -17.80 -4.82 -10.48
CA GLU A 385 -18.21 -3.64 -11.24
C GLU A 385 -17.09 -2.61 -11.10
N VAL A 386 -16.47 -2.26 -12.22
CA VAL A 386 -15.25 -1.46 -12.25
C VAL A 386 -15.38 -0.25 -13.16
N LYS A 387 -14.61 0.77 -12.83
CA LYS A 387 -14.46 1.99 -13.61
C LYS A 387 -12.99 2.22 -13.93
N PRO A 388 -12.54 1.88 -15.15
CA PRO A 388 -11.16 2.10 -15.57
C PRO A 388 -10.96 3.56 -16.03
N TYR A 389 -9.79 4.10 -15.72
CA TYR A 389 -9.37 5.45 -16.12
C TYR A 389 -8.08 5.35 -16.93
N LYS A 390 -8.08 6.00 -18.09
CA LYS A 390 -6.93 6.05 -19.00
C LYS A 390 -6.73 7.47 -19.52
N PRO A 391 -5.50 8.00 -19.52
CA PRO A 391 -5.21 9.26 -20.20
C PRO A 391 -5.25 9.04 -21.72
N ALA A 392 -5.48 10.11 -22.47
CA ALA A 392 -5.39 10.05 -23.93
C ALA A 392 -3.94 10.13 -24.40
N ASP A 393 -3.09 10.82 -23.63
CA ASP A 393 -1.64 10.92 -23.82
C ASP A 393 -0.88 10.30 -22.64
N TYR A 394 0.08 9.43 -22.94
CA TYR A 394 0.91 8.70 -21.98
C TYR A 394 2.28 9.36 -21.73
N LEU A 395 2.47 10.63 -22.10
CA LEU A 395 3.73 11.37 -21.89
C LEU A 395 4.27 11.20 -20.46
N LEU A 396 3.43 11.44 -19.44
CA LEU A 396 3.83 11.36 -18.03
C LEU A 396 4.22 9.93 -17.64
N GLN A 397 3.48 8.92 -18.13
CA GLN A 397 3.75 7.51 -17.90
C GLN A 397 5.07 7.07 -18.56
N ASN A 398 5.34 7.54 -19.78
CA ASN A 398 6.58 7.26 -20.50
C ASN A 398 7.80 7.88 -19.81
N ILE A 399 7.67 9.09 -19.25
CA ILE A 399 8.69 9.70 -18.40
C ILE A 399 8.94 8.83 -17.16
N ALA A 400 7.88 8.43 -16.46
CA ALA A 400 7.98 7.58 -15.27
C ALA A 400 8.67 6.23 -15.54
N LEU A 401 8.35 5.57 -16.66
CA LEU A 401 8.99 4.32 -17.08
C LEU A 401 10.50 4.48 -17.32
N ARG A 402 10.92 5.60 -17.93
CA ARG A 402 12.35 5.92 -18.11
C ARG A 402 13.03 6.17 -16.76
N LEU A 403 12.39 6.94 -15.88
CA LEU A 403 12.90 7.24 -14.54
C LEU A 403 13.05 5.99 -13.67
N ALA A 404 12.15 5.01 -13.80
CA ALA A 404 12.24 3.75 -13.08
C ALA A 404 13.43 2.87 -13.54
N GLN A 405 13.92 3.06 -14.77
CA GLN A 405 15.08 2.34 -15.32
C GLN A 405 16.41 3.07 -15.06
N SER A 406 16.40 4.40 -14.96
CA SER A 406 17.59 5.20 -14.68
C SER A 406 17.85 5.32 -13.17
N ASN A 407 19.06 4.99 -12.73
CA ASN A 407 19.46 5.24 -11.34
C ASN A 407 19.62 6.77 -11.08
N ALA A 408 18.89 7.25 -10.08
CA ALA A 408 19.34 8.24 -9.08
C ALA A 408 19.27 9.78 -9.34
N GLU A 409 18.27 10.30 -10.07
CA GLU A 409 17.95 11.75 -9.93
C GLU A 409 16.95 12.05 -8.81
N TRP A 410 15.92 11.22 -8.67
CA TRP A 410 14.83 11.48 -7.71
C TRP A 410 15.26 11.41 -6.24
N SER A 411 16.27 10.58 -5.92
CA SER A 411 16.84 10.50 -4.57
C SER A 411 17.48 11.81 -4.12
N ASN A 412 18.03 12.60 -5.05
CA ASN A 412 18.57 13.92 -4.74
C ASN A 412 17.46 14.88 -4.31
N TYR A 413 16.29 14.79 -4.94
CA TYR A 413 15.12 15.56 -4.52
C TYR A 413 14.56 15.12 -3.17
N VAL A 414 14.69 13.84 -2.78
CA VAL A 414 14.37 13.42 -1.41
C VAL A 414 15.27 14.14 -0.41
N VAL A 415 16.59 14.17 -0.65
CA VAL A 415 17.55 14.88 0.22
C VAL A 415 17.28 16.39 0.25
N GLU A 416 16.97 16.99 -0.90
CA GLU A 416 16.57 18.40 -0.99
C GLU A 416 15.32 18.68 -0.16
N GLY A 417 14.27 17.87 -0.32
CA GLY A 417 13.02 18.03 0.42
C GLY A 417 13.19 17.81 1.92
N LEU A 418 14.01 16.83 2.34
CA LEU A 418 14.37 16.65 3.75
C LEU A 418 15.01 17.92 4.33
N ASN A 419 15.91 18.57 3.59
CA ASN A 419 16.52 19.82 4.02
C ASN A 419 15.51 20.96 4.14
N ARG A 420 14.57 21.09 3.20
CA ARG A 420 13.51 22.11 3.21
C ARG A 420 12.46 21.86 4.31
N LEU A 421 12.24 20.61 4.68
CA LEU A 421 11.28 20.19 5.72
C LEU A 421 11.91 20.11 7.12
N LYS A 422 13.16 20.53 7.30
CA LYS A 422 13.78 20.62 8.64
C LYS A 422 12.95 21.52 9.57
N GLY A 423 12.56 20.98 10.72
CA GLY A 423 11.73 21.68 11.71
C GLY A 423 10.24 21.70 11.38
N VAL A 424 9.81 21.13 10.25
CA VAL A 424 8.39 20.92 9.94
C VAL A 424 7.91 19.68 10.69
N PRO A 425 6.80 19.74 11.45
CA PRO A 425 6.25 18.58 12.15
C PRO A 425 6.02 17.39 11.21
N GLY A 426 6.42 16.20 11.65
CA GLY A 426 6.32 14.97 10.87
C GLY A 426 7.64 14.19 10.85
N ARG A 427 7.56 12.85 10.77
CA ARG A 427 8.73 11.98 10.60
C ARG A 427 9.09 11.88 9.11
N TRP A 428 9.79 12.88 8.59
CA TRP A 428 10.16 12.98 7.17
C TRP A 428 11.30 12.05 6.76
N GLU A 429 12.20 11.76 7.70
CA GLU A 429 13.26 10.77 7.52
C GLU A 429 12.69 9.35 7.45
N PRO A 430 13.33 8.44 6.69
CA PRO A 430 12.88 7.06 6.60
C PRO A 430 12.79 6.45 8.01
N PRO A 431 11.64 5.88 8.40
CA PRO A 431 11.54 5.12 9.63
C PRO A 431 12.52 3.94 9.66
N GLU A 432 12.76 3.37 10.84
CA GLU A 432 13.63 2.21 10.97
C GLU A 432 13.08 1.04 10.15
N GLY A 433 13.96 0.31 9.45
CA GLY A 433 13.54 -0.79 8.58
C GLY A 433 12.73 -1.88 9.29
N ALA A 434 12.90 -2.05 10.61
CA ALA A 434 12.12 -2.98 11.44
C ALA A 434 10.64 -2.59 11.64
N THR A 435 10.26 -1.37 11.24
CA THR A 435 8.87 -0.89 11.24
C THR A 435 8.13 -1.21 9.95
N ASP A 436 8.84 -1.57 8.88
CA ASP A 436 8.24 -2.17 7.69
C ASP A 436 7.89 -3.63 8.01
N ARG A 437 6.63 -3.85 8.40
CA ARG A 437 6.12 -5.16 8.80
C ARG A 437 4.98 -5.58 7.90
N LEU A 438 5.15 -6.71 7.24
CA LEU A 438 4.15 -7.30 6.38
C LEU A 438 3.28 -8.30 7.15
N CYS A 439 2.20 -7.79 7.74
CA CYS A 439 1.25 -8.62 8.48
C CYS A 439 0.12 -9.14 7.58
N VAL A 440 -0.15 -10.44 7.65
CA VAL A 440 -1.28 -11.08 6.97
C VAL A 440 -2.26 -11.59 8.02
N ASP A 441 -3.52 -11.15 7.93
CA ASP A 441 -4.62 -11.64 8.76
C ASP A 441 -4.89 -13.12 8.44
N VAL A 442 -4.97 -13.94 9.48
CA VAL A 442 -5.25 -15.39 9.38
C VAL A 442 -6.52 -15.79 10.14
N GLY A 443 -7.37 -14.83 10.49
CA GLY A 443 -8.69 -15.03 11.08
C GLY A 443 -8.69 -14.99 12.61
N GLY A 444 -9.85 -14.65 13.18
CA GLY A 444 -10.04 -14.60 14.63
C GLY A 444 -9.19 -13.55 15.36
N GLY A 445 -8.75 -12.50 14.66
CA GLY A 445 -7.86 -11.46 15.18
C GLY A 445 -6.38 -11.86 15.23
N ALA A 446 -6.02 -13.05 14.73
CA ALA A 446 -4.64 -13.49 14.62
C ALA A 446 -4.01 -13.04 13.28
N PHE A 447 -2.69 -12.86 13.28
CA PHE A 447 -1.93 -12.52 12.09
C PHE A 447 -0.60 -13.28 12.06
N ILE A 448 -0.01 -13.35 10.87
CA ILE A 448 1.36 -13.81 10.65
C ILE A 448 2.20 -12.65 10.10
N GLU A 449 3.49 -12.68 10.38
CA GLU A 449 4.45 -11.70 9.86
C GLU A 449 5.25 -12.34 8.74
N VAL A 450 5.12 -11.84 7.51
CA VAL A 450 5.81 -12.40 6.34
C VAL A 450 7.11 -11.65 6.11
N ALA A 451 8.21 -12.36 5.95
CA ALA A 451 9.47 -11.74 5.59
C ALA A 451 9.38 -11.18 4.16
N HIS A 452 9.93 -9.99 3.96
CA HIS A 452 10.00 -9.45 2.62
C HIS A 452 10.97 -10.26 1.75
N PRO A 453 10.64 -10.55 0.47
CA PRO A 453 11.60 -11.16 -0.44
C PRO A 453 12.81 -10.26 -0.61
N SER A 454 14.01 -10.82 -0.51
CA SER A 454 15.28 -10.13 -0.66
C SER A 454 15.97 -10.54 -1.98
N PRO A 455 16.68 -9.62 -2.65
CA PRO A 455 17.63 -10.01 -3.67
C PRO A 455 18.82 -10.68 -2.96
N GLN A 456 19.43 -11.69 -3.58
CA GLN A 456 20.61 -12.33 -3.01
C GLN A 456 21.73 -11.28 -2.86
N GLY A 457 22.08 -10.91 -1.63
CA GLY A 457 23.30 -10.16 -1.32
C GLY A 457 23.18 -8.64 -1.07
N ASP A 458 21.99 -8.04 -1.00
CA ASP A 458 21.86 -6.60 -0.76
C ASP A 458 21.36 -6.26 0.65
N THR A 459 22.20 -5.59 1.45
CA THR A 459 21.94 -5.24 2.86
C THR A 459 21.47 -3.80 3.05
N MET A 460 21.55 -2.94 2.03
CA MET A 460 21.16 -1.53 2.12
C MET A 460 20.23 -1.14 0.97
N ARG A 461 18.93 -1.40 1.14
CA ARG A 461 17.94 -1.19 0.08
C ARG A 461 17.55 0.30 -0.02
N ALA A 462 17.75 0.87 -1.21
CA ALA A 462 17.11 2.13 -1.60
C ALA A 462 15.64 1.91 -1.96
N ALA A 463 14.79 2.91 -1.69
CA ALA A 463 13.42 2.93 -2.17
C ALA A 463 13.38 2.83 -3.71
N ARG A 464 12.32 2.23 -4.27
CA ARG A 464 12.19 1.99 -5.72
C ARG A 464 10.96 2.67 -6.29
N ILE A 465 11.04 2.97 -7.59
CA ILE A 465 9.89 3.38 -8.40
C ILE A 465 9.32 2.13 -9.08
N HIS A 466 8.05 1.86 -8.83
CA HIS A 466 7.28 0.82 -9.51
C HIS A 466 6.32 1.46 -10.49
N CYS A 467 6.24 0.91 -11.70
CA CYS A 467 5.30 1.36 -12.73
C CYS A 467 4.23 0.29 -12.91
N ALA A 468 3.03 0.55 -12.40
CA ALA A 468 1.87 -0.32 -12.57
C ALA A 468 0.56 0.44 -12.34
N PRO A 469 -0.61 -0.15 -12.65
CA PRO A 469 -1.89 0.44 -12.31
C PRO A 469 -2.03 0.72 -10.80
N VAL A 470 -2.77 1.78 -10.49
CA VAL A 470 -3.22 2.08 -9.12
C VAL A 470 -4.70 1.71 -9.02
N ALA A 471 -5.08 1.02 -7.95
CA ALA A 471 -6.45 0.64 -7.69
C ALA A 471 -7.09 1.55 -6.63
N GLY A 472 -8.39 1.77 -6.76
CA GLY A 472 -9.23 2.29 -5.68
C GLY A 472 -10.47 1.41 -5.56
N GLY A 473 -11.23 1.58 -4.48
CA GLY A 473 -12.55 0.96 -4.39
C GLY A 473 -12.89 0.40 -3.02
N ARG A 474 -14.00 0.88 -2.50
CA ARG A 474 -14.51 0.55 -1.18
C ARG A 474 -14.73 -0.95 -0.98
N ALA A 475 -15.31 -1.61 -1.98
CA ALA A 475 -15.72 -3.01 -1.87
C ALA A 475 -14.53 -3.97 -1.68
N VAL A 476 -13.33 -3.54 -2.07
CA VAL A 476 -12.12 -4.37 -2.08
C VAL A 476 -11.09 -3.89 -1.06
N ALA A 477 -10.98 -2.59 -0.78
CA ALA A 477 -9.97 -2.07 0.14
C ALA A 477 -10.14 -2.56 1.59
N ALA A 478 -11.40 -2.78 2.02
CA ALA A 478 -11.74 -3.11 3.41
C ALA A 478 -11.42 -4.57 3.81
N ALA A 479 -11.44 -5.51 2.87
CA ALA A 479 -11.23 -6.93 3.13
C ALA A 479 -9.93 -7.42 2.48
N GLY A 480 -9.00 -7.98 3.27
CA GLY A 480 -7.67 -8.38 2.79
C GLY A 480 -7.70 -9.34 1.59
N GLU A 481 -8.61 -10.33 1.62
CA GLU A 481 -8.80 -11.28 0.52
C GLU A 481 -9.32 -10.59 -0.76
N ALA A 482 -10.36 -9.74 -0.63
CA ALA A 482 -10.93 -9.02 -1.75
C ALA A 482 -9.91 -8.04 -2.37
N ARG A 483 -9.11 -7.36 -1.52
CA ARG A 483 -8.01 -6.48 -1.95
C ARG A 483 -6.97 -7.26 -2.73
N ALA A 484 -6.48 -8.37 -2.19
CA ALA A 484 -5.46 -9.19 -2.84
C ALA A 484 -5.94 -9.79 -4.18
N ALA A 485 -7.21 -10.19 -4.24
CA ALA A 485 -7.83 -10.70 -5.46
C ALA A 485 -8.02 -9.61 -6.51
N PHE A 486 -8.54 -8.43 -6.11
CA PHE A 486 -8.76 -7.32 -7.02
C PHE A 486 -7.44 -6.75 -7.55
N ALA A 487 -6.41 -6.65 -6.71
CA ALA A 487 -5.08 -6.22 -7.16
C ALA A 487 -4.54 -7.12 -8.28
N SER A 488 -4.75 -8.44 -8.18
CA SER A 488 -4.37 -9.38 -9.24
C SER A 488 -5.21 -9.20 -10.51
N HIS A 489 -6.52 -8.98 -10.37
CA HIS A 489 -7.41 -8.69 -11.50
C HIS A 489 -7.00 -7.39 -12.23
N ALA A 490 -6.69 -6.35 -11.44
CA ALA A 490 -6.32 -5.01 -11.89
C ALA A 490 -4.85 -4.87 -12.35
N ARG A 491 -3.99 -5.86 -12.07
CA ARG A 491 -2.52 -5.76 -12.09
C ARG A 491 -2.00 -4.58 -11.25
N ALA A 492 -2.75 -4.18 -10.23
CA ALA A 492 -2.41 -3.02 -9.43
C ALA A 492 -1.29 -3.34 -8.44
N LEU A 493 -0.35 -2.40 -8.28
CA LEU A 493 0.71 -2.48 -7.26
C LEU A 493 0.52 -1.51 -6.10
N ALA A 494 -0.43 -0.59 -6.20
CA ALA A 494 -0.85 0.27 -5.11
C ALA A 494 -2.35 0.46 -5.07
N TYR A 495 -2.83 0.79 -3.87
CA TYR A 495 -4.15 1.33 -3.62
C TYR A 495 -4.05 2.79 -3.19
N ASP A 496 -5.07 3.57 -3.52
CA ASP A 496 -5.23 4.92 -3.00
C ASP A 496 -6.43 5.06 -2.04
N CYS A 497 -6.63 6.29 -1.57
CA CYS A 497 -7.68 6.67 -0.65
C CYS A 497 -9.02 7.05 -1.33
N GLU A 498 -9.35 6.44 -2.48
CA GLU A 498 -10.61 6.63 -3.22
C GLU A 498 -10.68 7.97 -3.98
N LEU A 499 -9.88 8.12 -5.05
CA LEU A 499 -9.81 9.35 -5.85
C LEU A 499 -10.60 9.30 -7.18
N ASP A 500 -11.59 8.40 -7.28
CA ASP A 500 -12.47 8.29 -8.44
C ASP A 500 -13.22 9.58 -8.75
N ALA A 501 -13.75 10.27 -7.73
CA ALA A 501 -14.45 11.55 -7.92
C ALA A 501 -13.52 12.68 -8.43
N VAL A 502 -12.24 12.63 -8.04
CA VAL A 502 -11.22 13.55 -8.56
C VAL A 502 -10.95 13.23 -10.02
N LEU A 503 -10.75 11.95 -10.36
CA LEU A 503 -10.53 11.51 -11.73
C LEU A 503 -11.74 11.77 -12.64
N ASP A 504 -12.96 11.63 -12.14
CA ASP A 504 -14.19 12.02 -12.85
C ASP A 504 -14.20 13.50 -13.20
N SER A 505 -13.71 14.34 -12.28
CA SER A 505 -13.58 15.77 -12.52
C SER A 505 -12.49 16.07 -13.55
N VAL A 506 -11.37 15.36 -13.51
CA VAL A 506 -10.26 15.49 -14.50
C VAL A 506 -10.75 15.11 -15.90
N VAL A 507 -11.34 13.93 -16.05
CA VAL A 507 -11.86 13.42 -17.33
C VAL A 507 -13.05 14.26 -17.81
N GLY A 508 -13.97 14.63 -16.91
CA GLY A 508 -15.13 15.46 -17.22
C GLY A 508 -14.76 16.87 -17.70
N ASN A 509 -13.64 17.42 -17.22
CA ASN A 509 -13.07 18.69 -17.69
C ASN A 509 -12.10 18.51 -18.87
N ARG A 510 -12.10 17.34 -19.53
CA ARG A 510 -11.32 17.02 -20.74
C ARG A 510 -9.82 17.25 -20.56
N LYS A 511 -9.29 16.83 -19.41
CA LYS A 511 -7.84 16.81 -19.18
C LYS A 511 -7.30 15.45 -19.61
N ASP A 512 -6.59 15.47 -20.72
CA ASP A 512 -6.12 14.28 -21.42
C ASP A 512 -4.82 13.70 -20.84
N CYS A 513 -4.10 14.48 -20.04
CA CYS A 513 -2.83 14.11 -19.41
C CYS A 513 -2.97 14.09 -17.89
N PHE A 514 -3.03 12.90 -17.29
CA PHE A 514 -3.03 12.76 -15.84
C PHE A 514 -2.23 11.56 -15.35
N ILE A 515 -1.74 11.63 -14.12
CA ILE A 515 -0.95 10.57 -13.49
C ILE A 515 -1.16 10.57 -11.98
N SER A 516 -1.16 9.39 -11.38
CA SER A 516 -1.15 9.22 -9.93
C SER A 516 0.20 8.71 -9.46
N ILE A 517 0.73 9.31 -8.39
CA ILE A 517 2.02 8.99 -7.79
C ILE A 517 1.78 8.72 -6.30
N ARG A 518 2.02 7.48 -5.87
CA ARG A 518 1.72 6.97 -4.52
C ARG A 518 2.98 6.55 -3.81
N GLY A 519 3.37 7.31 -2.79
CA GLY A 519 4.37 6.88 -1.82
C GLY A 519 3.76 5.87 -0.87
N ILE A 520 4.41 4.74 -0.66
CA ILE A 520 3.80 3.64 0.07
C ILE A 520 3.99 3.81 1.58
N SER A 521 2.90 4.00 2.31
CA SER A 521 2.90 4.20 3.77
C SER A 521 2.25 3.07 4.56
N ASP A 522 1.47 2.22 3.91
CA ASP A 522 0.92 0.99 4.48
C ASP A 522 0.72 -0.09 3.40
N TYR A 523 0.08 -1.21 3.75
CA TYR A 523 -0.30 -2.29 2.82
C TYR A 523 -1.82 -2.36 2.60
N ARG A 524 -2.53 -1.23 2.73
CA ARG A 524 -3.97 -1.07 2.56
C ARG A 524 -4.33 -0.04 1.50
N ASP A 525 -4.38 1.23 1.85
CA ASP A 525 -4.83 2.36 1.02
C ASP A 525 -4.05 3.66 1.30
N GLY A 526 -3.01 3.60 2.15
CA GLY A 526 -2.20 4.74 2.57
C GLY A 526 -2.79 5.53 3.75
N THR A 527 -4.03 5.25 4.17
CA THR A 527 -4.70 6.01 5.24
C THR A 527 -4.30 5.55 6.65
N ARG A 528 -3.60 4.41 6.77
CA ARG A 528 -3.02 3.92 8.02
C ARG A 528 -1.51 4.15 8.03
N GLY A 529 -0.86 3.82 9.15
CA GLY A 529 0.60 3.93 9.27
C GLY A 529 1.08 5.38 9.28
N LYS A 530 0.53 6.21 10.17
CA LYS A 530 0.85 7.65 10.30
C LYS A 530 2.36 7.94 10.41
N GLU A 531 3.12 6.99 10.97
CA GLU A 531 4.57 7.08 11.06
C GLU A 531 5.26 7.14 9.70
N TRP A 532 4.79 6.37 8.72
CA TRP A 532 5.37 6.28 7.38
C TRP A 532 4.83 7.34 6.42
N GLN A 533 3.66 7.93 6.71
CA GLN A 533 2.99 8.88 5.80
C GLN A 533 3.88 10.08 5.39
N PRO A 534 4.59 10.78 6.30
CA PRO A 534 5.40 11.94 5.88
C PRO A 534 6.56 11.54 4.96
N HIS A 535 7.30 10.48 5.31
CA HIS A 535 8.39 9.99 4.47
C HIS A 535 7.90 9.49 3.10
N ALA A 536 6.82 8.72 3.08
CA ALA A 536 6.21 8.22 1.85
C ALA A 536 5.70 9.37 0.95
N ALA A 537 5.03 10.37 1.54
CA ALA A 537 4.59 11.57 0.84
C ALA A 537 5.77 12.34 0.23
N LEU A 538 6.88 12.44 0.96
CA LEU A 538 8.10 13.06 0.47
C LEU A 538 8.72 12.31 -0.71
N ALA A 539 8.78 10.97 -0.64
CA ALA A 539 9.25 10.14 -1.74
C ALA A 539 8.38 10.33 -3.00
N ALA A 540 7.04 10.36 -2.83
CA ALA A 540 6.11 10.63 -3.93
C ALA A 540 6.32 12.02 -4.55
N ALA A 541 6.51 13.05 -3.72
CA ALA A 541 6.78 14.41 -4.16
C ALA A 541 8.13 14.55 -4.88
N ALA A 542 9.16 13.80 -4.47
CA ALA A 542 10.44 13.76 -5.15
C ALA A 542 10.35 13.12 -6.55
N VAL A 543 9.57 12.04 -6.69
CA VAL A 543 9.28 11.42 -8.00
C VAL A 543 8.45 12.36 -8.87
N MET A 544 7.45 13.04 -8.30
CA MET A 544 6.69 14.09 -8.98
C MET A 544 7.60 15.18 -9.54
N LYS A 545 8.52 15.72 -8.71
CA LYS A 545 9.48 16.74 -9.15
C LYS A 545 10.31 16.24 -10.33
N SER A 546 10.81 15.01 -10.25
CA SER A 546 11.59 14.37 -11.33
C SER A 546 10.82 14.24 -12.64
N ILE A 547 9.54 13.86 -12.56
CA ILE A 547 8.69 13.76 -13.75
C ILE A 547 8.49 15.14 -14.39
N ILE A 548 8.18 16.16 -13.59
CA ILE A 548 7.95 17.53 -14.08
C ILE A 548 9.22 18.11 -14.70
N THR A 549 10.38 17.90 -14.08
CA THR A 549 11.67 18.41 -14.61
C THR A 549 12.12 17.71 -15.89
N ALA A 550 11.61 16.50 -16.15
CA ALA A 550 11.89 15.73 -17.37
C ALA A 550 10.88 16.01 -18.50
N MET A 551 9.88 16.87 -18.27
CA MET A 551 8.99 17.37 -19.32
C MET A 551 9.71 18.42 -20.17
N ASP A 552 9.33 18.52 -21.45
CA ASP A 552 9.81 19.60 -22.30
C ASP A 552 9.31 20.95 -21.77
N PRO A 553 10.13 22.00 -21.81
CA PRO A 553 9.71 23.32 -21.35
C PRO A 553 8.47 23.78 -22.11
N PRO A 554 7.54 24.52 -21.46
CA PRO A 554 6.35 25.00 -22.13
C PRO A 554 6.75 25.89 -23.32
N GLU A 555 6.13 25.67 -24.48
CA GLU A 555 6.34 26.51 -25.66
C GLU A 555 6.00 27.97 -25.29
N GLU A 556 6.97 28.88 -25.43
CA GLU A 556 6.73 30.29 -25.21
C GLU A 556 5.70 30.77 -26.25
N CYS A 557 4.51 31.16 -25.79
CA CYS A 557 3.60 31.94 -26.63
C CYS A 557 4.29 33.26 -27.01
N HIS A 558 4.84 33.32 -28.23
CA HIS A 558 5.29 34.56 -28.86
C HIS A 558 4.14 35.54 -29.10
#